data_AF-A0AAJ7RVC7-F1
#
_entry.id   AF-A0AAJ7RVC7-F1
#
_cell.length_a   1.000
_cell.length_b   1.000
_cell.length_c   1.000
_cell.angle_alpha   90.00
_cell.angle_beta   90.00
_cell.angle_gamma   90.00
#
_symmetry.space_group_name_H-M   'P 1'
#
loop_
_entity.id
_entity.type
_entity.pdbx_description
1 polymer ?
#
loop_
_entity_poly.entity_id
_entity_poly.type
_entity_poly.pdbx_seq_one_letter_code
_entity_poly.pdbx_strand_id
1 'polypeptide(L)'
;MAIVQIEYGLSLERWIRNLQIHVNDYTNCLRTLVSAIYFAKLGMIHPELISPKRISEIAEKVRKLNPDSEFPVPRGEIRSEELAAISSIRVGHAENRLIFELRIPLLMRTHFTTYKMHPCSVLQKYDERDDQFAYIIPKNPYLTISSDHELYMTTDDMYMTHCKQSRHYQICSPNQPLFRTISQPTCESSLLTAPTQEALSSCDIRLTSTLDPVWIYLNVLKGWLYSTAVSEPLKLICDGNLTETIPLGGAGILQVRPGCSARTTYISLTGIEIIKDAEQYFYTPSVSLEVSNLIPEIRELYRQNHGEPAQHLNPGQSVGTKYKQRETSLNQLVTELNEMETHHRERTVHRPLLYSAIGGTALLTIAITLYLFKIQTMRACAQAIRCCRPKRKYDPESASEQTPSDESATQQTPPPVVPKRTLPAQ
;
A
#
# COMPACT_ATOMS: atom_id res chain seq x y z
N MET A 1 75.88 -63.58 -12.57
CA MET A 1 74.76 -63.80 -11.64
C MET A 1 74.42 -62.53 -10.87
N ALA A 2 75.29 -62.02 -9.99
CA ALA A 2 75.01 -60.82 -9.16
C ALA A 2 74.46 -59.58 -9.91
N ILE A 3 75.05 -59.20 -11.06
CA ILE A 3 74.59 -58.04 -11.86
C ILE A 3 73.11 -58.15 -12.23
N VAL A 4 72.66 -59.34 -12.64
CA VAL A 4 71.27 -59.62 -13.02
C VAL A 4 70.32 -59.45 -11.83
N GLN A 5 70.73 -59.88 -10.63
CA GLN A 5 69.93 -59.67 -9.40
C GLN A 5 69.82 -58.18 -9.03
N ILE A 6 70.86 -57.37 -9.31
CA ILE A 6 70.84 -55.93 -9.07
C ILE A 6 69.87 -55.23 -10.06
N GLU A 7 69.88 -55.60 -11.35
CA GLU A 7 68.91 -55.09 -12.33
C GLU A 7 67.46 -55.44 -11.94
N TYR A 8 67.18 -56.68 -11.57
CA TYR A 8 65.83 -57.06 -11.11
C TYR A 8 65.42 -56.32 -9.83
N GLY A 9 66.33 -56.10 -8.88
CA GLY A 9 66.07 -55.31 -7.68
C GLY A 9 65.70 -53.85 -7.98
N LEU A 10 66.51 -53.16 -8.79
CA LEU A 10 66.26 -51.77 -9.21
C LEU A 10 64.95 -51.63 -10.01
N SER A 11 64.62 -52.61 -10.84
CA SER A 11 63.34 -52.68 -11.55
C SER A 11 62.16 -52.86 -10.58
N LEU A 12 62.26 -53.79 -9.63
CA LEU A 12 61.22 -54.06 -8.63
C LEU A 12 60.94 -52.84 -7.76
N GLU A 13 61.96 -52.15 -7.26
CA GLU A 13 61.76 -50.90 -6.50
C GLU A 13 61.06 -49.83 -7.33
N ARG A 14 61.36 -49.72 -8.63
CA ARG A 14 60.71 -48.75 -9.53
C ARG A 14 59.23 -49.07 -9.72
N TRP A 15 58.88 -50.35 -9.84
CA TRP A 15 57.48 -50.79 -9.86
C TRP A 15 56.76 -50.50 -8.54
N ILE A 16 57.39 -50.76 -7.39
CA ILE A 16 56.82 -50.46 -6.06
C ILE A 16 56.58 -48.95 -5.90
N ARG A 17 57.57 -48.11 -6.25
CA ARG A 17 57.43 -46.64 -6.19
C ARG A 17 56.30 -46.12 -7.10
N ASN A 18 56.21 -46.62 -8.34
CA ASN A 18 55.12 -46.26 -9.26
C ASN A 18 53.74 -46.69 -8.72
N LEU A 19 53.65 -47.90 -8.15
CA LEU A 19 52.40 -48.40 -7.54
C LEU A 19 51.97 -47.52 -6.36
N GLN A 20 52.91 -47.16 -5.48
CA GLN A 20 52.65 -46.28 -4.34
C GLN A 20 52.16 -44.89 -4.77
N ILE A 21 52.74 -44.31 -5.83
CA ILE A 21 52.26 -43.06 -6.42
C ILE A 21 50.81 -43.21 -6.91
N HIS A 22 50.52 -44.20 -7.77
CA HIS A 22 49.16 -44.39 -8.30
C HIS A 22 48.11 -44.69 -7.23
N VAL A 23 48.44 -45.47 -6.19
CA VAL A 23 47.53 -45.74 -5.06
C VAL A 23 47.30 -44.47 -4.23
N ASN A 24 48.32 -43.65 -3.99
CA ASN A 24 48.19 -42.38 -3.30
C ASN A 24 47.34 -41.38 -4.11
N ASP A 25 47.60 -41.24 -5.41
CA ASP A 25 46.86 -40.36 -6.31
C ASP A 25 45.37 -40.75 -6.38
N TYR A 26 45.08 -42.05 -6.50
CA TYR A 26 43.72 -42.59 -6.46
C TYR A 26 43.03 -42.31 -5.11
N THR A 27 43.75 -42.52 -4.00
CA THR A 27 43.24 -42.26 -2.64
C THR A 27 42.93 -40.77 -2.43
N ASN A 28 43.78 -39.88 -2.93
CA ASN A 28 43.58 -38.44 -2.80
C ASN A 28 42.46 -37.94 -3.73
N CYS A 29 42.36 -38.46 -4.96
CA CYS A 29 41.23 -38.22 -5.86
C CYS A 29 39.89 -38.64 -5.22
N LEU A 30 39.83 -39.80 -4.57
CA LEU A 30 38.65 -40.23 -3.81
C LEU A 30 38.32 -39.29 -2.63
N ARG A 31 39.33 -38.86 -1.85
CA ARG A 31 39.14 -37.88 -0.76
C ARG A 31 38.59 -36.55 -1.28
N THR A 32 39.19 -35.99 -2.33
CA THR A 32 38.72 -34.79 -3.03
C THR A 32 37.27 -34.95 -3.50
N LEU A 33 36.91 -36.08 -4.10
CA LEU A 33 35.58 -36.32 -4.64
C LEU A 33 34.51 -36.48 -3.53
N VAL A 34 34.83 -37.21 -2.46
CA VAL A 34 33.95 -37.34 -1.28
C VAL A 34 33.77 -35.99 -0.57
N SER A 35 34.86 -35.24 -0.40
CA SER A 35 34.84 -33.87 0.12
C SER A 35 33.94 -32.97 -0.75
N ALA A 36 34.17 -32.96 -2.06
CA ALA A 36 33.40 -32.16 -3.00
C ALA A 36 31.90 -32.48 -2.98
N ILE A 37 31.51 -33.76 -2.84
CA ILE A 37 30.11 -34.17 -2.63
C ILE A 37 29.57 -33.60 -1.32
N TYR A 38 30.32 -33.72 -0.22
CA TYR A 38 29.90 -33.25 1.10
C TYR A 38 29.70 -31.72 1.12
N PHE A 39 30.67 -30.94 0.63
CA PHE A 39 30.54 -29.50 0.48
C PHE A 39 29.35 -29.13 -0.42
N ALA A 40 29.16 -29.82 -1.56
CA ALA A 40 28.02 -29.56 -2.45
C ALA A 40 26.66 -29.90 -1.82
N LYS A 41 26.58 -30.93 -0.95
CA LYS A 41 25.36 -31.23 -0.17
C LYS A 41 25.06 -30.18 0.90
N LEU A 42 26.08 -29.47 1.39
CA LEU A 42 25.94 -28.29 2.26
C LEU A 42 25.77 -26.97 1.47
N GLY A 43 25.61 -27.02 0.14
CA GLY A 43 25.45 -25.83 -0.70
C GLY A 43 26.75 -25.05 -0.98
N MET A 44 27.91 -25.56 -0.56
CA MET A 44 29.21 -24.91 -0.70
C MET A 44 30.00 -25.42 -1.92
N ILE A 45 30.78 -24.53 -2.55
CA ILE A 45 31.68 -24.87 -3.65
C ILE A 45 33.01 -25.38 -3.08
N HIS A 46 33.41 -26.61 -3.43
CA HIS A 46 34.76 -27.11 -3.11
C HIS A 46 35.79 -26.51 -4.08
N PRO A 47 36.89 -25.88 -3.62
CA PRO A 47 37.82 -25.15 -4.49
C PRO A 47 38.43 -25.98 -5.64
N GLU A 48 38.62 -27.29 -5.43
CA GLU A 48 39.20 -28.20 -6.43
C GLU A 48 38.23 -28.56 -7.57
N LEU A 49 36.92 -28.30 -7.43
CA LEU A 49 35.95 -28.49 -8.53
C LEU A 49 36.09 -27.42 -9.61
N ILE A 50 36.39 -26.18 -9.22
CA ILE A 50 36.45 -25.05 -10.15
C ILE A 50 37.40 -23.95 -9.63
N SER A 51 38.47 -23.70 -10.38
CA SER A 51 39.43 -22.65 -10.03
C SER A 51 38.87 -21.24 -10.29
N PRO A 52 39.27 -20.22 -9.49
CA PRO A 52 38.87 -18.83 -9.71
C PRO A 52 39.16 -18.32 -11.13
N LYS A 53 40.28 -18.74 -11.73
CA LYS A 53 40.62 -18.42 -13.13
C LYS A 53 39.53 -18.88 -14.10
N ARG A 54 39.06 -20.12 -13.96
CA ARG A 54 38.01 -20.70 -14.82
C ARG A 54 36.66 -20.00 -14.63
N ILE A 55 36.36 -19.53 -13.42
CA ILE A 55 35.18 -18.69 -13.16
C ILE A 55 35.32 -17.36 -13.89
N SER A 56 36.47 -16.69 -13.84
CA SER A 56 36.72 -15.43 -14.57
C SER A 56 36.60 -15.58 -16.09
N GLU A 57 37.12 -16.69 -16.65
CA GLU A 57 36.97 -17.04 -18.07
C GLU A 57 35.50 -17.24 -18.46
N ILE A 58 34.71 -17.91 -17.60
CA ILE A 58 33.25 -18.07 -17.78
C ILE A 58 32.53 -16.72 -17.65
N ALA A 59 32.87 -15.89 -16.66
CA ALA A 59 32.25 -14.59 -16.44
C ALA A 59 32.45 -13.64 -17.63
N GLU A 60 33.65 -13.58 -18.22
CA GLU A 60 33.89 -12.79 -19.44
C GLU A 60 33.17 -13.36 -20.67
N LYS A 61 32.96 -14.69 -20.76
CA LYS A 61 32.12 -15.27 -21.80
C LYS A 61 30.63 -14.93 -21.60
N VAL A 62 30.14 -14.98 -20.37
CA VAL A 62 28.76 -14.62 -20.00
C VAL A 62 28.48 -13.15 -20.31
N ARG A 63 29.36 -12.22 -19.88
CA ARG A 63 29.28 -10.77 -20.14
C ARG A 63 29.25 -10.42 -21.63
N LYS A 64 29.84 -11.25 -22.50
CA LYS A 64 29.83 -11.07 -23.96
C LYS A 64 28.60 -11.66 -24.65
N LEU A 65 27.96 -12.66 -24.07
CA LEU A 65 26.80 -13.36 -24.66
C LEU A 65 25.45 -12.84 -24.16
N ASN A 66 25.41 -12.22 -22.98
CA ASN A 66 24.19 -11.71 -22.35
C ASN A 66 24.38 -10.20 -22.14
N PRO A 67 24.20 -9.35 -23.18
CA PRO A 67 24.43 -7.92 -23.03
C PRO A 67 23.50 -7.33 -21.97
N ASP A 68 22.22 -7.71 -21.94
CA ASP A 68 21.18 -7.12 -21.10
C ASP A 68 21.19 -7.61 -19.64
N SER A 69 22.24 -8.32 -19.22
CA SER A 69 22.38 -8.86 -17.86
C SER A 69 23.81 -8.79 -17.36
N GLU A 70 23.98 -8.63 -16.05
CA GLU A 70 25.28 -8.47 -15.43
C GLU A 70 25.72 -9.73 -14.66
N PHE A 71 27.02 -9.96 -14.61
CA PHE A 71 27.60 -10.97 -13.75
C PHE A 71 27.75 -10.39 -12.34
N PRO A 72 27.24 -11.03 -11.27
CA PRO A 72 26.98 -10.41 -9.96
C PRO A 72 28.21 -10.05 -9.12
N VAL A 73 29.42 -10.19 -9.68
CA VAL A 73 30.69 -9.80 -9.06
C VAL A 73 31.48 -8.97 -10.09
N PRO A 74 32.14 -7.86 -9.71
CA PRO A 74 32.92 -7.04 -10.65
C PRO A 74 34.08 -7.76 -11.36
N ARG A 75 34.78 -7.03 -12.24
CA ARG A 75 36.02 -7.51 -12.87
C ARG A 75 37.17 -7.45 -11.88
N GLY A 76 37.94 -8.54 -11.76
CA GLY A 76 39.07 -8.64 -10.83
C GLY A 76 38.70 -9.07 -9.40
N GLU A 77 37.45 -8.91 -8.98
CA GLU A 77 36.99 -9.14 -7.60
C GLU A 77 36.43 -10.54 -7.30
N ILE A 78 36.56 -11.49 -8.24
CA ILE A 78 35.94 -12.83 -8.13
C ILE A 78 36.61 -13.66 -7.03
N ARG A 79 36.05 -13.57 -5.82
CA ARG A 79 36.40 -14.36 -4.62
C ARG A 79 35.51 -15.59 -4.51
N SER A 80 36.07 -16.70 -4.02
CA SER A 80 35.33 -17.96 -3.85
C SER A 80 34.22 -17.86 -2.80
N GLU A 81 34.48 -17.11 -1.72
CA GLU A 81 33.54 -16.91 -0.61
C GLU A 81 32.29 -16.14 -1.04
N GLU A 82 32.45 -15.06 -1.80
CA GLU A 82 31.34 -14.26 -2.31
C GLU A 82 30.55 -15.01 -3.39
N LEU A 83 31.24 -15.71 -4.29
CA LEU A 83 30.57 -16.56 -5.27
C LEU A 83 29.77 -17.68 -4.61
N ALA A 84 30.28 -18.30 -3.54
CA ALA A 84 29.57 -19.30 -2.77
C ALA A 84 28.32 -18.72 -2.09
N ALA A 85 28.40 -17.51 -1.52
CA ALA A 85 27.25 -16.84 -0.90
C ALA A 85 26.09 -16.56 -1.87
N ILE A 86 26.39 -16.10 -3.09
CA ILE A 86 25.37 -15.71 -4.08
C ILE A 86 24.88 -16.86 -4.96
N SER A 87 25.70 -17.88 -5.22
CA SER A 87 25.36 -19.01 -6.09
C SER A 87 24.54 -20.10 -5.37
N SER A 88 24.25 -21.19 -6.08
CA SER A 88 23.82 -22.45 -5.47
C SER A 88 24.44 -23.61 -6.25
N ILE A 89 24.89 -24.64 -5.55
CA ILE A 89 25.42 -25.86 -6.15
C ILE A 89 24.44 -27.01 -5.94
N ARG A 90 24.30 -27.86 -6.96
CA ARG A 90 23.56 -29.12 -6.89
C ARG A 90 24.49 -30.26 -7.30
N VAL A 91 24.34 -31.42 -6.67
CA VAL A 91 25.11 -32.63 -7.00
C VAL A 91 24.17 -33.78 -7.32
N GLY A 92 24.35 -34.36 -8.50
CA GLY A 92 23.57 -35.48 -9.02
C GLY A 92 24.47 -36.54 -9.68
N HIS A 93 23.86 -37.62 -10.15
CA HIS A 93 24.53 -38.72 -10.82
C HIS A 93 23.68 -39.22 -12.00
N ALA A 94 24.31 -39.41 -13.15
CA ALA A 94 23.72 -40.01 -14.34
C ALA A 94 24.83 -40.70 -15.16
N GLU A 95 24.52 -41.79 -15.87
CA GLU A 95 25.44 -42.46 -16.81
C GLU A 95 26.84 -42.82 -16.23
N ASN A 96 26.89 -43.24 -14.96
CA ASN A 96 28.14 -43.49 -14.22
C ASN A 96 29.07 -42.24 -14.10
N ARG A 97 28.48 -41.04 -14.17
CA ARG A 97 29.15 -39.74 -14.01
C ARG A 97 28.53 -38.96 -12.86
N LEU A 98 29.37 -38.29 -12.10
CA LEU A 98 28.94 -37.37 -11.05
C LEU A 98 28.87 -35.95 -11.63
N ILE A 99 27.73 -35.29 -11.45
CA ILE A 99 27.42 -34.00 -12.08
C ILE A 99 27.27 -32.94 -10.99
N PHE A 100 28.14 -31.93 -11.02
CA PHE A 100 28.05 -30.74 -10.20
C PHE A 100 27.47 -29.60 -11.05
N GLU A 101 26.26 -29.16 -10.71
CA GLU A 101 25.59 -28.03 -11.35
C GLU A 101 25.76 -26.79 -10.47
N LEU A 102 26.64 -25.88 -10.88
CA LEU A 102 26.83 -24.57 -10.24
C LEU A 102 25.95 -23.52 -10.91
N ARG A 103 24.94 -23.01 -10.20
CA ARG A 103 24.04 -21.94 -10.65
C ARG A 103 24.46 -20.62 -10.03
N ILE A 104 24.98 -19.72 -10.85
CA ILE A 104 25.27 -18.33 -10.48
C ILE A 104 24.13 -17.47 -11.05
N PRO A 105 23.42 -16.65 -10.25
CA PRO A 105 22.40 -15.75 -10.80
C PRO A 105 23.05 -14.69 -11.69
N LEU A 106 22.38 -14.28 -12.76
CA LEU A 106 22.70 -13.04 -13.47
C LEU A 106 21.79 -11.93 -12.95
N LEU A 107 22.29 -10.70 -12.92
CA LEU A 107 21.53 -9.53 -12.45
C LEU A 107 20.93 -8.79 -13.64
N MET A 108 19.84 -8.06 -13.39
CA MET A 108 19.37 -7.02 -14.30
C MET A 108 20.34 -5.84 -14.26
N ARG A 109 20.52 -5.12 -15.39
CA ARG A 109 21.26 -3.86 -15.43
C ARG A 109 20.58 -2.73 -14.66
N THR A 110 19.25 -2.79 -14.52
CA THR A 110 18.49 -1.82 -13.73
C THR A 110 18.78 -2.06 -12.26
N HIS A 111 19.48 -1.12 -11.62
CA HIS A 111 19.65 -1.12 -10.17
C HIS A 111 18.37 -0.60 -9.50
N PHE A 112 18.08 -1.13 -8.31
CA PHE A 112 16.91 -0.77 -7.52
C PHE A 112 17.33 -0.38 -6.10
N THR A 113 16.75 0.70 -5.57
CA THR A 113 16.90 1.12 -4.17
C THR A 113 15.72 0.58 -3.37
N THR A 114 16.00 -0.07 -2.25
CA THR A 114 14.98 -0.60 -1.33
C THR A 114 14.88 0.26 -0.09
N TYR A 115 13.70 0.82 0.16
CA TYR A 115 13.37 1.62 1.34
C TYR A 115 12.52 0.79 2.29
N LYS A 116 12.91 0.68 3.58
CA LYS A 116 12.00 0.22 4.63
C LYS A 116 11.21 1.44 5.13
N MET A 117 9.89 1.34 5.07
CA MET A 117 8.99 2.43 5.43
C MET A 117 8.54 2.28 6.89
N HIS A 118 8.50 3.42 7.59
CA HIS A 118 8.11 3.48 9.00
C HIS A 118 6.98 4.50 9.15
N PRO A 119 5.78 4.09 9.60
CA PRO A 119 4.73 5.02 9.99
C PRO A 119 5.24 5.99 11.06
N CYS A 120 4.88 7.26 10.91
CA CYS A 120 5.27 8.31 11.84
C CYS A 120 4.05 9.20 12.09
N SER A 121 3.61 9.28 13.35
CA SER A 121 2.37 9.96 13.71
C SER A 121 2.61 11.43 13.99
N VAL A 122 1.87 12.29 13.29
CA VAL A 122 1.99 13.75 13.36
C VAL A 122 0.73 14.39 13.93
N LEU A 123 0.94 15.37 14.82
CA LEU A 123 -0.12 16.10 15.51
C LEU A 123 -0.96 16.94 14.53
N GLN A 124 -2.27 16.73 14.55
CA GLN A 124 -3.27 17.46 13.77
C GLN A 124 -3.94 18.53 14.65
N LYS A 125 -3.92 19.79 14.20
CA LYS A 125 -4.52 20.93 14.92
C LYS A 125 -5.91 21.26 14.39
N TYR A 126 -6.91 20.51 14.85
CA TYR A 126 -8.31 20.72 14.49
C TYR A 126 -8.98 21.80 15.35
N ASP A 127 -8.83 21.74 16.68
CA ASP A 127 -9.31 22.72 17.66
C ASP A 127 -8.27 22.88 18.79
N GLU A 128 -8.39 23.89 19.65
CA GLU A 128 -7.43 24.15 20.75
C GLU A 128 -7.55 23.18 21.95
N ARG A 129 -8.40 22.14 21.84
CA ARG A 129 -8.89 21.37 23.01
C ARG A 129 -8.70 19.85 22.95
N ASP A 130 -8.50 19.27 21.77
CA ASP A 130 -8.23 17.85 21.58
C ASP A 130 -7.07 17.66 20.60
N ASP A 131 -5.94 17.19 21.09
CA ASP A 131 -4.84 16.72 20.25
C ASP A 131 -5.25 15.44 19.52
N GLN A 132 -5.08 15.39 18.20
CA GLN A 132 -5.32 14.21 17.36
C GLN A 132 -4.06 13.87 16.56
N PHE A 133 -3.84 12.60 16.26
CA PHE A 133 -2.66 12.14 15.53
C PHE A 133 -3.05 11.47 14.24
N ALA A 134 -2.41 11.87 13.14
CA ALA A 134 -2.54 11.25 11.83
C ALA A 134 -1.25 10.52 11.45
N TYR A 135 -1.39 9.35 10.83
CA TYR A 135 -0.28 8.63 10.19
C TYR A 135 -0.76 7.90 8.94
N ILE A 136 0.18 7.60 8.04
CA ILE A 136 -0.06 6.77 6.86
C ILE A 136 0.36 5.34 7.20
N ILE A 137 -0.51 4.37 6.94
CA ILE A 137 -0.14 2.96 6.92
C ILE A 137 0.35 2.62 5.50
N PRO A 138 1.62 2.21 5.31
CA PRO A 138 2.06 1.65 4.05
C PRO A 138 1.48 0.24 3.89
N LYS A 139 1.07 -0.11 2.67
CA LYS A 139 0.48 -1.40 2.29
C LYS A 139 1.39 -2.59 2.57
N ASN A 140 2.70 -2.35 2.49
CA ASN A 140 3.78 -3.30 2.70
C ASN A 140 4.98 -2.57 3.34
N PRO A 141 5.79 -3.21 4.20
CA PRO A 141 6.88 -2.52 4.91
C PRO A 141 8.06 -2.09 4.04
N TYR A 142 8.19 -2.62 2.81
CA TYR A 142 9.26 -2.25 1.88
C TYR A 142 8.73 -1.74 0.53
N LEU A 143 9.35 -0.66 0.03
CA LEU A 143 9.20 -0.16 -1.34
C LEU A 143 10.55 -0.32 -2.04
N THR A 144 10.56 -1.01 -3.17
CA THR A 144 11.75 -1.16 -4.03
C THR A 144 11.48 -0.43 -5.34
N ILE A 145 12.35 0.51 -5.73
CA ILE A 145 12.17 1.35 -6.92
C ILE A 145 13.45 1.39 -7.77
N SER A 146 13.33 1.44 -9.10
CA SER A 146 14.46 1.55 -10.03
C SER A 146 15.15 2.91 -9.90
N SER A 147 16.43 2.99 -10.28
CA SER A 147 17.24 4.22 -10.23
C SER A 147 16.73 5.37 -11.12
N ASP A 148 15.86 5.08 -12.09
CA ASP A 148 15.17 6.03 -12.96
C ASP A 148 13.75 6.38 -12.48
N HIS A 149 13.31 5.79 -11.36
CA HIS A 149 11.97 5.87 -10.79
C HIS A 149 10.81 5.36 -11.68
N GLU A 150 11.06 4.73 -12.84
CA GLU A 150 10.00 4.22 -13.72
C GLU A 150 9.28 2.97 -13.17
N LEU A 151 10.01 2.10 -12.45
CA LEU A 151 9.55 0.78 -12.03
C LEU A 151 9.65 0.59 -10.52
N TYR A 152 8.61 0.03 -9.91
CA TYR A 152 8.60 -0.30 -8.49
C TYR A 152 7.96 -1.65 -8.18
N MET A 153 8.23 -2.18 -6.99
CA MET A 153 7.48 -3.24 -6.33
C MET A 153 7.37 -2.93 -4.83
N THR A 154 6.38 -3.52 -4.15
CA THR A 154 6.28 -3.44 -2.68
C THR A 154 6.30 -4.84 -2.09
N THR A 155 7.00 -5.02 -0.98
CA THR A 155 7.38 -6.34 -0.46
C THR A 155 7.34 -6.41 1.08
N ASP A 156 7.22 -7.62 1.61
CA ASP A 156 7.19 -7.91 3.04
C ASP A 156 8.55 -8.37 3.58
N ASP A 157 8.68 -8.45 4.91
CA ASP A 157 9.88 -8.98 5.56
C ASP A 157 10.20 -10.42 5.11
N MET A 158 9.19 -11.24 4.79
CA MET A 158 9.38 -12.61 4.30
C MET A 158 10.11 -12.63 2.95
N TYR A 159 9.69 -11.83 1.97
CA TYR A 159 10.41 -11.68 0.70
C TYR A 159 11.86 -11.24 0.94
N MET A 160 12.08 -10.24 1.80
CA MET A 160 13.41 -9.70 2.08
C MET A 160 14.36 -10.74 2.71
N THR A 161 13.86 -11.68 3.52
CA THR A 161 14.69 -12.80 4.04
C THR A 161 15.18 -13.79 2.98
N HIS A 162 14.57 -13.83 1.80
CA HIS A 162 14.99 -14.70 0.69
C HIS A 162 16.04 -14.04 -0.23
N CYS A 163 16.34 -12.75 -0.05
CA CYS A 163 17.39 -12.07 -0.79
C CYS A 163 18.79 -12.43 -0.26
N LYS A 164 19.76 -12.57 -1.16
CA LYS A 164 21.15 -12.89 -0.82
C LYS A 164 22.02 -11.65 -0.71
N GLN A 165 22.91 -11.60 0.28
CA GLN A 165 23.84 -10.48 0.43
C GLN A 165 25.18 -10.74 -0.28
N SER A 166 25.54 -9.87 -1.22
CA SER A 166 26.90 -9.66 -1.74
C SER A 166 27.54 -8.48 -1.00
N ARG A 167 28.84 -8.24 -1.20
CA ARG A 167 29.51 -7.01 -0.78
C ARG A 167 28.90 -5.76 -1.42
N HIS A 168 28.48 -5.88 -2.67
CA HIS A 168 28.03 -4.77 -3.51
C HIS A 168 26.50 -4.64 -3.57
N TYR A 169 25.77 -5.77 -3.51
CA TYR A 169 24.33 -5.80 -3.78
C TYR A 169 23.55 -6.72 -2.84
N GLN A 170 22.31 -6.35 -2.54
CA GLN A 170 21.31 -7.30 -2.05
C GLN A 170 20.57 -7.90 -3.27
N ILE A 171 20.79 -9.20 -3.52
CA ILE A 171 20.31 -9.91 -4.71
C ILE A 171 19.00 -10.63 -4.38
N CYS A 172 17.88 -10.03 -4.78
CA CYS A 172 16.54 -10.59 -4.61
C CYS A 172 16.06 -11.37 -5.85
N SER A 173 15.01 -12.18 -5.70
CA SER A 173 14.44 -12.97 -6.81
C SER A 173 13.32 -12.18 -7.53
N PRO A 174 13.27 -12.14 -8.88
CA PRO A 174 12.24 -11.44 -9.64
C PRO A 174 10.91 -12.24 -9.69
N ASN A 175 10.48 -12.78 -8.55
CA ASN A 175 9.20 -13.52 -8.43
C ASN A 175 8.01 -12.60 -8.07
N GLN A 176 8.26 -11.30 -7.91
CA GLN A 176 7.24 -10.25 -7.74
C GLN A 176 7.08 -9.47 -9.05
N PRO A 177 5.86 -9.03 -9.39
CA PRO A 177 5.64 -8.13 -10.52
C PRO A 177 6.27 -6.75 -10.26
N LEU A 178 6.96 -6.22 -11.28
CA LEU A 178 7.35 -4.81 -11.34
C LEU A 178 6.21 -4.00 -11.98
N PHE A 179 5.79 -2.95 -11.29
CA PHE A 179 4.74 -2.02 -11.72
C PHE A 179 5.37 -0.72 -12.23
N ARG A 180 4.74 -0.06 -13.21
CA ARG A 180 5.17 1.25 -13.69
C ARG A 180 4.58 2.36 -12.84
N THR A 181 5.43 3.21 -12.26
CA THR A 181 5.04 4.31 -11.36
C THR A 181 4.00 5.24 -11.99
N ILE A 182 4.14 5.55 -13.28
CA ILE A 182 3.26 6.48 -14.01
C ILE A 182 1.87 5.88 -14.28
N SER A 183 1.77 4.58 -14.60
CA SER A 183 0.50 3.95 -15.01
C SER A 183 -0.26 3.26 -13.88
N GLN A 184 0.44 2.90 -12.80
CA GLN A 184 -0.15 2.31 -11.59
C GLN A 184 0.54 2.89 -10.35
N PRO A 185 0.38 4.20 -10.07
CA PRO A 185 0.92 4.81 -8.86
C PRO A 185 0.28 4.21 -7.60
N THR A 186 1.09 4.11 -6.54
CA THR A 186 0.67 3.88 -5.16
C THR A 186 1.01 5.10 -4.32
N CYS A 187 0.37 5.24 -3.15
CA CYS A 187 0.71 6.25 -2.14
C CYS A 187 2.23 6.32 -1.92
N GLU A 188 2.85 5.16 -1.70
CA GLU A 188 4.27 5.03 -1.38
C GLU A 188 5.17 5.41 -2.56
N SER A 189 4.86 4.97 -3.78
CA SER A 189 5.64 5.36 -4.96
C SER A 189 5.47 6.86 -5.27
N SER A 190 4.27 7.41 -5.12
CA SER A 190 4.00 8.83 -5.39
C SER A 190 4.63 9.74 -4.35
N LEU A 191 4.58 9.40 -3.05
CA LEU A 191 5.24 10.18 -2.00
C LEU A 191 6.77 10.17 -2.11
N LEU A 192 7.38 9.16 -2.73
CA LEU A 192 8.81 9.12 -2.99
C LEU A 192 9.22 9.93 -4.24
N THR A 193 8.38 9.92 -5.29
CA THR A 193 8.74 10.44 -6.62
C THR A 193 8.17 11.84 -6.93
N ALA A 194 6.98 12.15 -6.41
CA ALA A 194 6.27 13.41 -6.59
C ALA A 194 5.41 13.74 -5.34
N PRO A 195 6.05 14.07 -4.19
CA PRO A 195 5.34 14.39 -2.94
C PRO A 195 4.49 15.68 -3.05
N THR A 196 3.21 15.50 -3.36
CA THR A 196 2.17 16.55 -3.40
C THR A 196 1.02 16.24 -2.44
N GLN A 197 0.16 17.23 -2.16
CA GLN A 197 -1.08 16.99 -1.41
C GLN A 197 -2.03 16.04 -2.16
N GLU A 198 -2.01 16.06 -3.50
CA GLU A 198 -2.78 15.11 -4.33
C GLU A 198 -2.31 13.66 -4.14
N ALA A 199 -1.01 13.41 -3.99
CA ALA A 199 -0.47 12.07 -3.73
C ALA A 199 -1.04 11.46 -2.43
N LEU A 200 -1.25 12.27 -1.39
CA LEU A 200 -1.82 11.86 -0.11
C LEU A 200 -3.27 11.34 -0.22
N SER A 201 -4.03 11.75 -1.24
CA SER A 201 -5.40 11.24 -1.46
C SER A 201 -5.48 9.73 -1.72
N SER A 202 -4.36 9.11 -2.14
CA SER A 202 -4.26 7.67 -2.41
C SER A 202 -3.82 6.83 -1.19
N CYS A 203 -3.55 7.48 -0.05
CA CYS A 203 -2.95 6.85 1.13
C CYS A 203 -3.99 6.34 2.14
N ASP A 204 -3.70 5.22 2.82
CA ASP A 204 -4.50 4.79 3.98
C ASP A 204 -4.08 5.59 5.23
N ILE A 205 -4.65 6.79 5.35
CA ILE A 205 -4.46 7.68 6.49
C ILE A 205 -5.35 7.22 7.65
N ARG A 206 -4.75 7.04 8.82
CA ARG A 206 -5.45 6.71 10.07
C ARG A 206 -5.41 7.88 11.03
N LEU A 207 -6.51 8.05 11.76
CA LEU A 207 -6.65 9.01 12.85
C LEU A 207 -6.81 8.27 14.19
N THR A 208 -6.16 8.80 15.22
CA THR A 208 -6.26 8.35 16.60
C THR A 208 -6.16 9.50 17.59
N SER A 209 -6.91 9.43 18.69
CA SER A 209 -6.78 10.31 19.85
C SER A 209 -5.73 9.85 20.86
N THR A 210 -5.23 8.62 20.72
CA THR A 210 -4.22 8.02 21.60
C THR A 210 -3.07 7.49 20.77
N LEU A 211 -1.87 8.05 20.98
CA LEU A 211 -0.63 7.66 20.32
C LEU A 211 0.30 7.01 21.35
N ASP A 212 0.47 5.69 21.24
CA ASP A 212 1.51 4.96 21.97
C ASP A 212 2.91 5.44 21.49
N PRO A 213 3.86 5.72 22.41
CA PRO A 213 5.11 6.37 22.03
C PRO A 213 6.03 5.43 21.23
N VAL A 214 6.21 5.74 19.94
CA VAL A 214 7.03 4.97 18.99
C VAL A 214 8.49 5.40 19.07
N TRP A 215 9.40 4.42 19.12
CA TRP A 215 10.85 4.62 19.14
C TRP A 215 11.57 3.60 18.24
N ILE A 216 12.12 4.06 17.12
CA ILE A 216 12.74 3.21 16.10
C ILE A 216 14.16 3.70 15.83
N TYR A 217 15.16 2.84 16.08
CA TYR A 217 16.55 3.19 15.82
C TYR A 217 16.91 3.10 14.33
N LEU A 218 17.25 4.24 13.74
CA LEU A 218 17.69 4.37 12.35
C LEU A 218 19.21 4.27 12.28
N ASN A 219 19.73 3.09 11.87
CA ASN A 219 21.16 2.86 11.65
C ASN A 219 21.80 3.96 10.78
N VAL A 220 21.10 4.39 9.74
CA VAL A 220 21.51 5.41 8.75
C VAL A 220 21.94 6.72 9.41
N LEU A 221 21.09 7.24 10.31
CA LEU A 221 21.28 8.54 10.95
C LEU A 221 21.94 8.42 12.32
N LYS A 222 22.27 7.20 12.76
CA LYS A 222 22.75 6.87 14.11
C LYS A 222 21.87 7.51 15.22
N GLY A 223 20.55 7.51 15.00
CA GLY A 223 19.57 8.22 15.81
C GLY A 223 18.22 7.53 15.85
N TRP A 224 17.34 8.00 16.72
CA TRP A 224 16.02 7.43 16.96
C TRP A 224 14.95 8.25 16.26
N LEU A 225 14.22 7.65 15.33
CA LEU A 225 12.91 8.15 14.91
C LEU A 225 11.97 8.00 16.10
N TYR A 226 11.30 9.09 16.48
CA TYR A 226 10.35 9.11 17.59
C TYR A 226 9.02 9.72 17.18
N SER A 227 7.96 9.29 17.86
CA SER A 227 6.63 9.91 17.81
C SER A 227 5.96 9.72 19.16
N THR A 228 5.54 10.81 19.82
CA THR A 228 4.97 10.83 21.16
C THR A 228 3.80 11.80 21.26
N ALA A 229 2.74 11.40 21.98
CA ALA A 229 1.54 12.20 22.17
C ALA A 229 1.80 13.43 23.04
N VAL A 230 2.45 13.21 24.19
CA VAL A 230 2.66 14.22 25.23
C VAL A 230 4.05 14.83 25.07
N SER A 231 4.16 16.14 25.31
CA SER A 231 5.45 16.83 25.42
C SER A 231 6.09 16.54 26.78
N GLU A 232 7.10 15.67 26.80
CA GLU A 232 7.81 15.29 28.03
C GLU A 232 9.24 15.87 28.11
N PRO A 233 9.76 16.16 29.32
CA PRO A 233 11.12 16.64 29.50
C PRO A 233 12.16 15.51 29.30
N LEU A 234 12.74 15.46 28.11
CA LEU A 234 13.86 14.58 27.77
C LEU A 234 15.16 15.11 28.41
N LYS A 235 15.72 14.35 29.34
CA LYS A 235 16.99 14.66 30.03
C LYS A 235 18.16 14.06 29.27
N LEU A 236 19.04 14.91 28.73
CA LEU A 236 20.30 14.48 28.11
C LEU A 236 21.41 14.44 29.16
N ILE A 237 22.02 13.28 29.35
CA ILE A 237 23.04 13.01 30.35
C ILE A 237 24.30 12.50 29.63
N CYS A 238 25.39 13.25 29.68
CA CYS A 238 26.71 12.88 29.15
C CYS A 238 27.72 12.85 30.29
N ASP A 239 28.67 11.90 30.26
CA ASP A 239 29.75 11.79 31.27
C ASP A 239 29.26 11.75 32.73
N GLY A 240 28.07 11.16 32.94
CA GLY A 240 27.38 11.08 34.23
C GLY A 240 26.62 12.35 34.66
N ASN A 241 26.81 13.49 33.99
CA ASN A 241 26.23 14.77 34.35
C ASN A 241 25.00 15.10 33.48
N LEU A 242 23.99 15.76 34.06
CA LEU A 242 22.87 16.32 33.30
C LEU A 242 23.38 17.49 32.44
N THR A 243 23.37 17.30 31.13
CA THR A 243 23.82 18.29 30.13
C THR A 243 22.70 19.23 29.75
N GLU A 244 21.50 18.69 29.52
CA GLU A 244 20.36 19.44 28.97
C GLU A 244 19.02 18.81 29.39
N THR A 245 17.93 19.58 29.31
CA THR A 245 16.56 19.05 29.39
C THR A 245 15.71 19.73 28.34
N ILE A 246 15.23 18.95 27.37
CA ILE A 246 14.53 19.42 26.17
C ILE A 246 13.06 18.96 26.24
N PRO A 247 12.05 19.84 26.02
CA PRO A 247 10.67 19.39 25.86
C PRO A 247 10.53 18.63 24.54
N LEU A 248 10.12 17.36 24.60
CA LEU A 248 10.01 16.46 23.45
C LEU A 248 8.56 16.04 23.25
N GLY A 249 7.91 16.58 22.22
CA GLY A 249 6.52 16.30 21.86
C GLY A 249 6.34 16.19 20.35
N GLY A 250 5.31 15.47 19.90
CA GLY A 250 5.11 15.21 18.47
C GLY A 250 6.12 14.20 17.94
N ALA A 251 6.63 14.42 16.72
CA ALA A 251 7.51 13.47 16.04
C ALA A 251 8.75 14.12 15.43
N GLY A 252 9.83 13.33 15.31
CA GLY A 252 11.10 13.80 14.77
C GLY A 252 12.20 12.75 14.89
N ILE A 253 13.46 13.20 14.81
CA ILE A 253 14.65 12.34 14.86
C ILE A 253 15.58 12.84 15.96
N LEU A 254 15.90 11.97 16.92
CA LEU A 254 16.75 12.26 18.07
C LEU A 254 18.10 11.55 17.91
N GLN A 255 19.14 12.31 17.59
CA GLN A 255 20.53 11.82 17.59
C GLN A 255 21.14 11.97 18.99
N VAL A 256 21.59 10.85 19.57
CA VAL A 256 22.27 10.83 20.87
C VAL A 256 23.75 10.52 20.63
N ARG A 257 24.65 11.42 21.00
CA ARG A 257 26.10 11.24 20.82
C ARG A 257 26.60 10.02 21.63
N PRO A 258 27.59 9.25 21.12
CA PRO A 258 28.26 8.20 21.91
C PRO A 258 28.72 8.72 23.27
N GLY A 259 28.58 7.90 24.31
CA GLY A 259 28.85 8.30 25.71
C GLY A 259 27.72 9.05 26.42
N CYS A 260 26.74 9.58 25.68
CA CYS A 260 25.53 10.19 26.25
C CYS A 260 24.36 9.21 26.33
N SER A 261 23.42 9.48 27.24
CA SER A 261 22.09 8.85 27.30
C SER A 261 21.00 9.91 27.38
N ALA A 262 19.86 9.66 26.73
CA ALA A 262 18.70 10.54 26.72
C ALA A 262 17.52 9.82 27.40
N ARG A 263 16.92 10.42 28.44
CA ARG A 263 15.96 9.75 29.33
C ARG A 263 14.67 10.55 29.48
N THR A 264 13.52 9.89 29.32
CA THR A 264 12.20 10.43 29.69
C THR A 264 11.79 9.89 31.06
N THR A 265 10.49 9.91 31.40
CA THR A 265 9.97 9.21 32.58
C THR A 265 9.93 7.69 32.42
N TYR A 266 9.85 7.16 31.19
CA TYR A 266 9.62 5.73 30.91
C TYR A 266 10.66 5.04 29.98
N ILE A 267 11.56 5.78 29.32
CA ILE A 267 12.67 5.21 28.53
C ILE A 267 14.04 5.81 28.87
N SER A 268 15.10 5.05 28.55
CA SER A 268 16.49 5.50 28.53
C SER A 268 17.17 5.04 27.24
N LEU A 269 17.41 5.96 26.32
CA LEU A 269 18.16 5.74 25.09
C LEU A 269 19.65 5.99 25.33
N THR A 270 20.52 5.27 24.63
CA THR A 270 21.97 5.46 24.71
C THR A 270 22.50 5.80 23.32
N GLY A 271 23.48 6.70 23.23
CA GLY A 271 24.22 6.94 21.99
C GLY A 271 25.19 5.79 21.72
N ILE A 272 25.02 5.13 20.58
CA ILE A 272 25.83 3.95 20.19
C ILE A 272 26.71 4.34 19.00
N GLU A 273 28.02 4.13 19.14
CA GLU A 273 28.92 4.19 17.98
C GLU A 273 28.80 2.90 17.17
N ILE A 274 28.03 2.96 16.07
CA ILE A 274 27.96 1.88 15.10
C ILE A 274 28.93 2.18 13.96
N ILE A 275 29.93 1.30 13.80
CA ILE A 275 30.80 1.22 12.63
C ILE A 275 30.18 0.20 11.69
N LYS A 276 29.53 0.67 10.62
CA LYS A 276 29.04 -0.15 9.50
C LYS A 276 29.34 0.59 8.21
N ASP A 277 29.93 -0.14 7.27
CA ASP A 277 30.46 0.36 6.00
C ASP A 277 29.47 0.05 4.86
N ALA A 278 28.26 0.57 4.99
CA ALA A 278 27.17 0.34 4.04
C ALA A 278 26.44 1.66 3.79
N GLU A 279 26.43 2.11 2.54
CA GLU A 279 25.61 3.25 2.13
C GLU A 279 24.13 2.91 2.33
N GLN A 280 23.51 3.60 3.28
CA GLN A 280 22.08 3.57 3.49
C GLN A 280 21.57 5.00 3.36
N TYR A 281 20.41 5.17 2.74
CA TYR A 281 19.82 6.47 2.46
C TYR A 281 18.55 6.65 3.27
N PHE A 282 18.38 7.85 3.84
CA PHE A 282 17.18 8.23 4.57
C PHE A 282 16.38 9.23 3.72
N TYR A 283 15.07 9.03 3.66
CA TYR A 283 14.13 9.89 2.92
C TYR A 283 13.00 10.33 3.85
N THR A 284 12.51 11.55 3.64
CA THR A 284 11.27 12.06 4.23
C THR A 284 10.53 12.82 3.13
N PRO A 285 9.26 12.52 2.84
CA PRO A 285 8.47 13.27 1.86
C PRO A 285 8.44 14.75 2.22
N SER A 286 8.57 15.63 1.24
CA SER A 286 8.52 17.09 1.45
C SER A 286 7.09 17.65 1.64
N VAL A 287 6.08 16.78 1.63
CA VAL A 287 4.67 17.15 1.84
C VAL A 287 4.26 16.93 3.30
N SER A 288 3.64 17.94 3.91
CA SER A 288 3.09 17.86 5.27
C SER A 288 1.77 17.09 5.27
N LEU A 289 1.64 16.10 6.16
CA LEU A 289 0.37 15.39 6.41
C LEU A 289 -0.53 16.24 7.32
N GLU A 290 -1.30 17.11 6.68
CA GLU A 290 -2.31 17.97 7.31
C GLU A 290 -3.68 17.60 6.77
N VAL A 291 -4.42 16.80 7.53
CA VAL A 291 -5.71 16.24 7.10
C VAL A 291 -6.77 17.32 6.87
N SER A 292 -6.67 18.46 7.54
CA SER A 292 -7.51 19.65 7.27
C SER A 292 -7.32 20.23 5.85
N ASN A 293 -6.19 19.95 5.18
CA ASN A 293 -5.95 20.37 3.80
C ASN A 293 -6.47 19.34 2.78
N LEU A 294 -6.72 18.09 3.23
CA LEU A 294 -7.29 17.01 2.42
C LEU A 294 -8.82 17.05 2.46
N ILE A 295 -9.42 17.34 3.63
CA ILE A 295 -10.87 17.47 3.86
C ILE A 295 -11.10 18.71 4.73
N PRO A 296 -11.37 19.90 4.14
CA PRO A 296 -11.60 21.14 4.89
C PRO A 296 -12.73 21.06 5.92
N GLU A 297 -13.77 20.27 5.63
CA GLU A 297 -15.00 20.16 6.42
C GLU A 297 -14.79 19.39 7.75
N ILE A 298 -13.72 18.60 7.85
CA ILE A 298 -13.51 17.66 8.96
C ILE A 298 -13.47 18.35 10.34
N ARG A 299 -13.06 19.62 10.39
CA ARG A 299 -13.00 20.44 11.62
C ARG A 299 -14.38 20.69 12.23
N GLU A 300 -15.42 20.90 11.42
CA GLU A 300 -16.77 21.15 11.95
C GLU A 300 -17.40 19.85 12.48
N LEU A 301 -17.15 18.74 11.78
CA LEU A 301 -17.74 17.45 12.07
C LEU A 301 -17.08 16.76 13.27
N TYR A 302 -15.79 17.00 13.52
CA TYR A 302 -15.16 16.58 14.78
C TYR A 302 -15.85 17.23 15.98
N ARG A 303 -16.11 18.55 15.94
CA ARG A 303 -16.85 19.27 16.99
C ARG A 303 -18.28 18.76 17.17
N GLN A 304 -18.97 18.41 16.09
CA GLN A 304 -20.34 17.88 16.15
C GLN A 304 -20.41 16.46 16.76
N ASN A 305 -19.46 15.58 16.45
CA ASN A 305 -19.47 14.19 16.91
C ASN A 305 -18.88 13.96 18.31
N HIS A 306 -17.98 14.82 18.79
CA HIS A 306 -17.33 14.67 20.10
C HIS A 306 -17.97 15.47 21.23
N GLY A 307 -18.73 16.54 20.92
CA GLY A 307 -19.54 17.29 21.89
C GLY A 307 -18.76 18.20 22.86
N GLU A 308 -19.48 18.86 23.77
CA GLU A 308 -18.83 19.62 24.85
C GLU A 308 -18.23 18.69 25.91
N PRO A 309 -17.07 19.04 26.50
CA PRO A 309 -16.39 18.20 27.48
C PRO A 309 -17.21 18.07 28.77
N ALA A 310 -17.20 16.87 29.36
CA ALA A 310 -17.83 16.61 30.64
C ALA A 310 -17.21 17.48 31.75
N GLN A 311 -17.99 18.42 32.29
CA GLN A 311 -17.53 19.36 33.30
C GLN A 311 -17.14 18.62 34.61
N HIS A 312 -15.93 18.88 35.10
CA HIS A 312 -15.43 18.50 36.43
C HIS A 312 -15.56 17.02 36.83
N LEU A 313 -14.75 16.15 36.20
CA LEU A 313 -14.29 14.93 36.88
C LEU A 313 -13.18 15.28 37.88
N ASN A 314 -13.43 15.05 39.17
CA ASN A 314 -12.46 15.32 40.24
C ASN A 314 -11.27 14.34 40.18
N PRO A 315 -10.02 14.79 40.44
CA PRO A 315 -8.85 13.92 40.48
C PRO A 315 -8.86 13.06 41.74
N GLY A 316 -9.50 11.89 41.69
CA GLY A 316 -9.60 11.00 42.86
C GLY A 316 -10.28 9.65 42.69
N GLN A 317 -10.73 9.25 41.49
CA GLN A 317 -11.34 7.93 41.27
C GLN A 317 -10.71 7.18 40.09
N SER A 318 -10.18 6.00 40.37
CA SER A 318 -9.60 5.08 39.39
C SER A 318 -10.68 4.34 38.61
N VAL A 319 -11.13 4.90 37.48
CA VAL A 319 -12.08 4.24 36.56
C VAL A 319 -11.35 3.17 35.75
N GLY A 320 -11.14 2.00 36.36
CA GLY A 320 -10.46 0.86 35.76
C GLY A 320 -11.33 0.07 34.77
N THR A 321 -11.71 0.66 33.63
CA THR A 321 -12.44 -0.04 32.56
C THR A 321 -11.99 0.33 31.15
N LYS A 322 -11.28 -0.61 30.51
CA LYS A 322 -11.16 -0.87 29.05
C LYS A 322 -11.79 0.19 28.12
N TYR A 323 -11.11 1.31 27.90
CA TYR A 323 -11.33 2.08 26.67
C TYR A 323 -10.69 1.32 25.51
N LYS A 324 -11.51 0.97 24.51
CA LYS A 324 -11.06 0.25 23.33
C LYS A 324 -10.52 1.27 22.32
N GLN A 325 -9.22 1.25 22.11
CA GLN A 325 -8.46 2.08 21.16
C GLN A 325 -9.21 2.13 19.81
N ARG A 326 -9.68 3.31 19.40
CA ARG A 326 -10.57 3.51 18.24
C ARG A 326 -9.86 4.26 17.12
N GLU A 327 -8.83 3.60 16.57
CA GLU A 327 -8.29 3.99 15.26
C GLU A 327 -9.41 3.99 14.22
N THR A 328 -9.49 5.05 13.41
CA THR A 328 -10.49 5.17 12.35
C THR A 328 -9.79 5.56 11.05
N SER A 329 -10.14 4.92 9.92
CA SER A 329 -9.59 5.30 8.61
C SER A 329 -10.24 6.59 8.12
N LEU A 330 -9.44 7.48 7.54
CA LEU A 330 -9.93 8.75 6.99
C LEU A 330 -11.03 8.52 5.94
N ASN A 331 -10.91 7.44 5.15
CA ASN A 331 -11.88 7.05 4.13
C ASN A 331 -13.22 6.55 4.73
N GLN A 332 -13.20 5.98 5.95
CA GLN A 332 -14.42 5.61 6.66
C GLN A 332 -15.14 6.87 7.13
N LEU A 333 -14.41 7.83 7.74
CA LEU A 333 -14.96 9.12 8.14
C LEU A 333 -15.57 9.85 6.93
N VAL A 334 -14.85 9.99 5.82
CA VAL A 334 -15.37 10.59 4.57
C VAL A 334 -16.64 9.89 4.07
N THR A 335 -16.74 8.57 4.21
CA THR A 335 -17.96 7.82 3.83
C THR A 335 -19.12 8.19 4.76
N GLU A 336 -18.90 8.19 6.07
CA GLU A 336 -19.88 8.64 7.07
C GLU A 336 -20.31 10.10 6.83
N LEU A 337 -19.41 10.99 6.40
CA LEU A 337 -19.74 12.38 6.05
C LEU A 337 -20.71 12.47 4.85
N ASN A 338 -20.45 11.72 3.78
CA ASN A 338 -21.30 11.68 2.60
C ASN A 338 -22.69 11.11 2.90
N GLU A 339 -22.77 10.10 3.78
CA GLU A 339 -24.05 9.56 4.27
C GLU A 339 -24.82 10.57 5.13
N MET A 340 -24.11 11.36 5.97
CA MET A 340 -24.72 12.44 6.75
C MET A 340 -25.22 13.60 5.88
N GLU A 341 -24.45 14.05 4.88
CA GLU A 341 -24.89 15.14 3.97
C GLU A 341 -26.11 14.72 3.16
N THR A 342 -26.10 13.50 2.60
CA THR A 342 -27.23 12.98 1.79
C THR A 342 -28.51 12.83 2.63
N HIS A 343 -28.44 12.30 3.85
CA HIS A 343 -29.58 12.30 4.77
C HIS A 343 -30.02 13.70 5.22
N HIS A 344 -29.10 14.64 5.43
CA HIS A 344 -29.45 16.02 5.74
C HIS A 344 -30.23 16.67 4.59
N ARG A 345 -29.76 16.50 3.35
CA ARG A 345 -30.39 16.99 2.11
C ARG A 345 -31.75 16.34 1.85
N GLU A 346 -31.90 15.05 2.13
CA GLU A 346 -33.18 14.34 2.08
C GLU A 346 -34.21 14.96 3.04
N ARG A 347 -33.80 15.19 4.30
CA ARG A 347 -34.67 15.75 5.35
C ARG A 347 -35.02 17.22 5.14
N THR A 348 -34.06 18.05 4.70
CA THR A 348 -34.22 19.51 4.62
C THR A 348 -34.72 20.01 3.27
N VAL A 349 -34.45 19.31 2.16
CA VAL A 349 -34.86 19.74 0.81
C VAL A 349 -36.01 18.88 0.30
N HIS A 350 -35.84 17.55 0.25
CA HIS A 350 -36.83 16.69 -0.42
C HIS A 350 -38.14 16.56 0.36
N ARG A 351 -38.09 16.30 1.68
CA ARG A 351 -39.31 16.19 2.50
C ARG A 351 -40.25 17.41 2.42
N PRO A 352 -39.82 18.66 2.73
CA PRO A 352 -40.73 19.80 2.71
C PRO A 352 -41.27 20.14 1.31
N LEU A 353 -40.48 19.90 0.26
CA LEU A 353 -40.92 20.10 -1.13
C LEU A 353 -41.95 19.05 -1.58
N LEU A 354 -41.85 17.81 -1.05
CA LEU A 354 -42.84 16.76 -1.27
C LEU A 354 -44.14 17.05 -0.49
N TYR A 355 -44.05 17.54 0.75
CA TYR A 355 -45.22 17.99 1.52
C TYR A 355 -45.93 19.20 0.89
N SER A 356 -45.21 20.17 0.33
CA SER A 356 -45.83 21.32 -0.35
C SER A 356 -46.51 20.92 -1.66
N ALA A 357 -45.95 19.97 -2.42
CA ALA A 357 -46.60 19.39 -3.60
C ALA A 357 -47.91 18.64 -3.26
N ILE A 358 -47.93 17.86 -2.17
CA ILE A 358 -49.14 17.18 -1.68
C ILE A 358 -50.18 18.23 -1.20
N GLY A 359 -49.76 19.26 -0.48
CA GLY A 359 -50.64 20.35 -0.03
C GLY A 359 -51.27 21.11 -1.20
N GLY A 360 -50.48 21.47 -2.21
CA GLY A 360 -50.95 22.18 -3.41
C GLY A 360 -51.94 21.36 -4.25
N THR A 361 -51.67 20.07 -4.44
CA THR A 361 -52.58 19.16 -5.17
C THR A 361 -53.89 18.92 -4.40
N ALA A 362 -53.83 18.76 -3.08
CA ALA A 362 -55.03 18.67 -2.24
C ALA A 362 -55.90 19.93 -2.36
N LEU A 363 -55.31 21.13 -2.23
CA LEU A 363 -56.04 22.40 -2.37
C LEU A 363 -56.66 22.58 -3.77
N LEU A 364 -55.98 22.16 -4.84
CA LEU A 364 -56.56 22.16 -6.19
C LEU A 364 -57.78 21.23 -6.30
N THR A 365 -57.74 20.02 -5.74
CA THR A 365 -58.89 19.10 -5.77
C THR A 365 -60.09 19.65 -4.98
N ILE A 366 -59.85 20.35 -3.87
CA ILE A 366 -60.89 21.03 -3.08
C ILE A 366 -61.49 22.21 -3.88
N ALA A 367 -60.65 23.02 -4.54
CA ALA A 367 -61.12 24.12 -5.39
C ALA A 367 -61.97 23.61 -6.57
N ILE A 368 -61.55 22.54 -7.24
CA ILE A 368 -62.27 21.92 -8.37
C ILE A 368 -63.61 21.33 -7.90
N THR A 369 -63.64 20.61 -6.78
CA THR A 369 -64.90 20.03 -6.27
C THR A 369 -65.90 21.10 -5.81
N LEU A 370 -65.44 22.18 -5.15
CA LEU A 370 -66.29 23.33 -4.82
C LEU A 370 -66.81 24.07 -6.06
N TYR A 371 -66.01 24.18 -7.12
CA TYR A 371 -66.41 24.78 -8.40
C TYR A 371 -67.47 23.93 -9.12
N LEU A 372 -67.27 22.62 -9.18
CA LEU A 372 -68.25 21.68 -9.75
C LEU A 372 -69.56 21.67 -8.94
N PHE A 373 -69.49 21.74 -7.61
CA PHE A 373 -70.67 21.87 -6.75
C PHE A 373 -71.45 23.15 -7.04
N LYS A 374 -70.78 24.31 -7.19
CA LYS A 374 -71.43 25.55 -7.63
C LYS A 374 -72.11 25.42 -9.00
N ILE A 375 -71.51 24.71 -9.95
CA ILE A 375 -72.14 24.46 -11.26
C ILE A 375 -73.40 23.59 -11.12
N GLN A 376 -73.38 22.58 -10.24
CA GLN A 376 -74.56 21.74 -9.97
C GLN A 376 -75.69 22.54 -9.31
N THR A 377 -75.41 23.36 -8.29
CA THR A 377 -76.43 24.20 -7.65
C THR A 377 -76.99 25.27 -8.59
N MET A 378 -76.14 25.87 -9.44
CA MET A 378 -76.59 26.80 -10.49
C MET A 378 -77.54 26.13 -11.50
N ARG A 379 -77.28 24.87 -11.89
CA ARG A 379 -78.16 24.09 -12.77
C ARG A 379 -79.50 23.77 -12.10
N ALA A 380 -79.51 23.46 -10.81
CA ALA A 380 -80.74 23.25 -10.04
C ALA A 380 -81.60 24.54 -9.96
N CYS A 381 -80.99 25.69 -9.66
CA CYS A 381 -81.70 26.98 -9.67
C CYS A 381 -82.25 27.34 -11.06
N ALA A 382 -81.50 27.06 -12.14
CA ALA A 382 -81.97 27.28 -13.51
C ALA A 382 -83.18 26.41 -13.91
N GLN A 383 -83.34 25.23 -13.30
CA GLN A 383 -84.54 24.40 -13.47
C GLN A 383 -85.73 24.93 -12.66
N ALA A 384 -85.52 25.37 -11.42
CA ALA A 384 -86.60 25.93 -10.57
C ALA A 384 -87.28 27.17 -11.19
N ILE A 385 -86.54 28.02 -11.88
CA ILE A 385 -87.06 29.27 -12.49
C ILE A 385 -88.01 29.00 -13.69
N ARG A 386 -88.07 27.78 -14.24
CA ARG A 386 -88.95 27.46 -15.39
C ARG A 386 -90.42 27.21 -15.05
N CYS A 387 -90.82 27.19 -13.76
CA CYS A 387 -92.17 26.81 -13.35
C CYS A 387 -93.23 27.94 -13.33
N CYS A 388 -92.86 29.22 -13.55
CA CYS A 388 -93.80 30.34 -13.52
C CYS A 388 -93.80 31.14 -14.84
N ARG A 389 -94.81 30.97 -15.70
CA ARG A 389 -94.93 31.71 -16.97
C ARG A 389 -96.39 31.83 -17.46
N PRO A 390 -96.98 33.04 -17.60
CA PRO A 390 -98.26 33.26 -18.29
C PRO A 390 -98.10 33.28 -19.82
N LYS A 391 -99.18 33.00 -20.57
CA LYS A 391 -99.19 32.90 -22.05
C LYS A 391 -99.82 34.12 -22.74
N ARG A 392 -99.29 34.50 -23.91
CA ARG A 392 -99.95 35.11 -25.11
C ARG A 392 -98.86 35.36 -26.16
N LYS A 393 -99.10 35.35 -27.47
CA LYS A 393 -100.22 34.81 -28.30
C LYS A 393 -99.58 34.35 -29.64
N TYR A 394 -100.29 33.57 -30.46
CA TYR A 394 -99.76 32.97 -31.71
C TYR A 394 -100.48 33.54 -32.93
N ASP A 395 -99.77 33.71 -34.06
CA ASP A 395 -100.25 33.70 -35.45
C ASP A 395 -99.01 33.52 -36.40
N PRO A 396 -99.16 33.12 -37.70
CA PRO A 396 -98.20 32.20 -38.35
C PRO A 396 -97.48 32.71 -39.63
N GLU A 397 -96.92 31.76 -40.42
CA GLU A 397 -96.46 31.84 -41.83
C GLU A 397 -94.99 32.32 -42.04
N SER A 398 -94.11 31.72 -42.88
CA SER A 398 -94.13 30.51 -43.75
C SER A 398 -92.75 29.78 -43.81
N ALA A 399 -92.58 28.81 -44.74
CA ALA A 399 -91.43 27.89 -44.90
C ALA A 399 -90.20 28.54 -45.64
N SER A 400 -89.05 27.89 -45.91
CA SER A 400 -88.55 26.49 -45.83
C SER A 400 -86.98 26.50 -45.62
N GLU A 401 -86.12 25.44 -45.67
CA GLU A 401 -86.19 24.00 -45.99
C GLU A 401 -84.90 23.22 -45.56
N GLN A 402 -84.78 21.94 -45.98
CA GLN A 402 -83.58 21.14 -46.31
C GLN A 402 -82.42 20.93 -45.30
N THR A 403 -82.44 19.75 -44.67
CA THR A 403 -81.28 18.86 -44.33
C THR A 403 -80.45 18.47 -45.57
N PRO A 404 -79.16 18.05 -45.47
CA PRO A 404 -78.75 16.77 -44.83
C PRO A 404 -77.43 16.86 -43.99
N SER A 405 -77.21 15.98 -43.00
CA SER A 405 -76.37 14.75 -43.01
C SER A 405 -74.83 15.00 -43.07
N ASP A 406 -73.91 14.12 -42.66
CA ASP A 406 -74.01 12.68 -42.36
C ASP A 406 -73.03 12.16 -41.28
N GLU A 407 -73.06 10.84 -41.08
CA GLU A 407 -72.11 9.88 -40.47
C GLU A 407 -70.67 10.36 -40.09
N SER A 408 -70.12 10.02 -38.91
CA SER A 408 -69.68 8.71 -38.39
C SER A 408 -68.37 8.14 -38.96
N ALA A 409 -67.41 7.80 -38.09
CA ALA A 409 -66.34 6.83 -38.35
C ALA A 409 -65.68 6.35 -37.04
N THR A 410 -65.64 5.03 -36.82
CA THR A 410 -64.98 4.37 -35.67
C THR A 410 -63.68 3.70 -36.10
N GLN A 411 -62.59 3.82 -35.33
CA GLN A 411 -61.50 2.82 -35.25
C GLN A 411 -60.57 3.16 -34.06
N GLN A 412 -60.43 2.33 -33.03
CA GLN A 412 -59.75 1.01 -32.91
C GLN A 412 -58.22 1.10 -32.71
N THR A 413 -57.79 0.67 -31.53
CA THR A 413 -56.39 0.33 -31.17
C THR A 413 -55.95 -1.00 -31.79
N PRO A 414 -54.64 -1.17 -32.03
CA PRO A 414 -53.93 -2.30 -31.41
C PRO A 414 -52.57 -1.92 -30.78
N PRO A 415 -51.90 -2.82 -30.01
CA PRO A 415 -50.85 -2.44 -29.06
C PRO A 415 -49.42 -2.95 -29.46
N PRO A 416 -48.48 -3.36 -28.56
CA PRO A 416 -47.12 -2.82 -28.56
C PRO A 416 -46.04 -3.73 -29.19
N VAL A 417 -44.86 -3.17 -29.47
CA VAL A 417 -43.67 -3.92 -29.91
C VAL A 417 -42.41 -3.47 -29.17
N VAL A 418 -41.62 -4.44 -28.69
CA VAL A 418 -40.27 -4.31 -28.13
C VAL A 418 -39.39 -5.33 -28.85
N PRO A 419 -38.21 -4.96 -29.38
CA PRO A 419 -37.02 -5.73 -28.97
C PRO A 419 -35.64 -5.03 -29.02
N LYS A 420 -34.79 -5.50 -28.09
CA LYS A 420 -33.35 -5.85 -28.21
C LYS A 420 -32.23 -4.79 -28.19
N ARG A 421 -31.25 -5.13 -27.32
CA ARG A 421 -29.83 -4.74 -27.28
C ARG A 421 -29.09 -4.98 -28.60
N THR A 422 -28.01 -4.23 -28.78
CA THR A 422 -26.77 -4.75 -29.40
C THR A 422 -25.55 -4.15 -28.67
N LEU A 423 -24.52 -4.95 -28.39
CA LEU A 423 -23.15 -4.49 -28.17
C LEU A 423 -22.37 -4.65 -29.50
N PRO A 424 -21.32 -3.86 -29.70
CA PRO A 424 -20.09 -4.36 -30.31
C PRO A 424 -18.97 -4.47 -29.25
N ALA A 425 -17.99 -5.31 -29.55
CA ALA A 425 -16.71 -5.38 -28.83
C ALA A 425 -15.57 -5.11 -29.81
N GLN A 426 -14.47 -4.56 -29.30
CA GLN A 426 -13.11 -4.68 -29.83
C GLN A 426 -12.13 -4.55 -28.67
#